data_AF-A0A6N6PIC5-F1
#
_entry.id   AF-A0A6N6PIC5-F1
#
_cell.length_a   1.000
_cell.length_b   1.000
_cell.length_c   1.000
_cell.angle_alpha   90.00
_cell.angle_beta   90.00
_cell.angle_gamma   90.00
#
_symmetry.space_group_name_H-M   'P 1'
#
loop_
_entity.id
_entity.type
_entity.pdbx_description
1 polymer ?
#
loop_
_entity_poly.entity_id
_entity_poly.type
_entity_poly.pdbx_seq_one_letter_code
_entity_poly.pdbx_strand_id
1 'polypeptide(L)'
;MPKLPRYFTYDSPTSEVCMKMITSRRNFLKLNGATIALPFLHSLSSAFGSVVKSNPAPARRLVMMYAPNGLVRRCFFPGEETIETMKGFVGGFDSEKFKSQKRIPNKPGIYPVTLTETMQPLSPHSGDITLVTGLDRTPLDGQDVHAQGASCYLTSVSPQQAVAKGMKHPNGRSLDQIIGDHIGHASVFRTLEISCNGFKSGKEDIYFDNISWYGPDRIAPSIKDPKKLY
;
A
#
# COMPACT_ATOMS: atom_id res chain seq x y z
N MET A 1 -86.97 10.85 54.04
CA MET A 1 -87.22 9.76 53.06
C MET A 1 -86.86 10.26 51.68
N PRO A 2 -86.53 9.42 50.68
CA PRO A 2 -85.73 8.18 50.64
C PRO A 2 -84.45 8.40 49.75
N LYS A 3 -83.52 7.48 49.45
CA LYS A 3 -83.20 6.10 49.89
C LYS A 3 -81.65 5.89 49.79
N LEU A 4 -81.19 4.64 49.93
CA LEU A 4 -79.82 4.12 49.81
C LEU A 4 -79.71 3.20 48.56
N PRO A 5 -78.51 2.86 48.01
CA PRO A 5 -77.65 1.82 48.62
C PRO A 5 -76.12 2.04 48.57
N ARG A 6 -75.44 1.20 49.38
CA ARG A 6 -73.99 0.96 49.43
C ARG A 6 -73.51 0.21 48.18
N TYR A 7 -72.19 0.10 47.95
CA TYR A 7 -71.49 -1.21 47.97
C TYR A 7 -69.95 -1.12 47.87
N PHE A 8 -69.29 -1.90 48.74
CA PHE A 8 -67.92 -2.46 48.73
C PHE A 8 -66.61 -1.63 48.72
N THR A 9 -65.71 -2.17 49.55
CA THR A 9 -64.28 -1.93 49.88
C THR A 9 -63.32 -2.34 48.73
N TYR A 10 -62.02 -1.98 48.67
CA TYR A 10 -60.94 -2.20 49.66
C TYR A 10 -59.61 -1.45 49.27
N ASP A 11 -58.71 -1.25 50.25
CA ASP A 11 -57.24 -0.98 50.22
C ASP A 11 -56.56 0.20 49.47
N SER A 12 -56.09 1.15 50.30
CA SER A 12 -54.67 1.53 50.50
C SER A 12 -53.90 2.37 49.42
N PRO A 13 -52.80 3.06 49.79
CA PRO A 13 -52.45 4.35 49.18
C PRO A 13 -51.28 4.34 48.17
N THR A 14 -51.30 5.28 47.23
CA THR A 14 -50.13 5.67 46.43
C THR A 14 -49.90 7.18 46.47
N SER A 15 -48.85 7.59 47.17
CA SER A 15 -48.26 8.92 47.04
C SER A 15 -47.47 9.01 45.73
N GLU A 16 -47.69 10.06 44.94
CA GLU A 16 -46.81 10.37 43.81
C GLU A 16 -45.43 10.80 44.32
N VAL A 17 -44.48 9.88 44.28
CA VAL A 17 -43.06 10.19 44.51
C VAL A 17 -42.46 10.67 43.19
N CYS A 18 -42.08 11.95 43.14
CA CYS A 18 -41.28 12.51 42.05
C CYS A 18 -39.94 11.75 41.92
N MET A 19 -39.83 10.88 40.91
CA MET A 19 -38.63 10.05 40.70
C MET A 19 -37.46 10.88 40.17
N LYS A 20 -36.69 11.46 41.08
CA LYS A 20 -35.43 12.15 40.79
C LYS A 20 -34.41 11.15 40.25
N MET A 21 -34.15 11.20 38.95
CA MET A 21 -33.06 10.45 38.29
C MET A 21 -31.69 10.90 38.82
N ILE A 22 -31.16 10.20 39.82
CA ILE A 22 -29.79 10.42 40.33
C ILE A 22 -28.81 9.64 39.45
N THR A 23 -28.36 10.26 38.36
CA THR A 23 -27.21 9.80 37.57
C THR A 23 -25.92 9.95 38.40
N SER A 24 -25.63 8.93 39.21
CA SER A 24 -24.43 8.89 40.04
C SER A 24 -23.15 8.97 39.20
N ARG A 25 -22.18 9.79 39.65
CA ARG A 25 -20.82 9.88 39.07
C ARG A 25 -20.16 8.50 38.90
N ARG A 26 -20.50 7.54 39.79
CA ARG A 26 -20.02 6.15 39.72
C ARG A 26 -20.53 5.40 38.48
N ASN A 27 -21.75 5.68 38.02
CA ASN A 27 -22.31 5.06 36.81
C ASN A 27 -21.75 5.74 35.55
N PHE A 28 -21.57 7.06 35.59
CA PHE A 28 -20.90 7.80 34.51
C PHE A 28 -19.45 7.34 34.29
N LEU A 29 -18.68 7.14 35.37
CA LEU A 29 -17.31 6.62 35.29
C LEU A 29 -17.25 5.16 34.82
N LYS A 30 -18.21 4.31 35.18
CA LYS A 30 -18.31 2.94 34.65
C LYS A 30 -18.57 2.92 33.14
N LEU A 31 -19.43 3.80 32.63
CA LEU A 31 -19.74 3.88 31.20
C LEU A 31 -18.55 4.44 30.37
N ASN A 32 -17.88 5.47 30.87
CA ASN A 32 -16.73 6.09 30.19
C ASN A 32 -15.42 5.31 30.37
N GLY A 33 -15.27 4.50 31.42
CA GLY A 33 -14.13 3.59 31.55
C GLY A 33 -14.06 2.58 30.40
N ALA A 34 -15.22 2.13 29.89
CA ALA A 34 -15.30 1.26 28.72
C ALA A 34 -14.83 1.96 27.43
N THR A 35 -15.14 3.25 27.22
CA THR A 35 -14.70 3.97 26.01
C THR A 35 -13.20 4.26 25.99
N ILE A 36 -12.57 4.42 27.16
CA ILE A 36 -11.10 4.48 27.28
C ILE A 36 -10.46 3.11 26.96
N ALA A 37 -11.14 2.00 27.24
CA ALA A 37 -10.65 0.65 26.95
C ALA A 37 -10.85 0.20 25.49
N LEU A 38 -11.83 0.75 24.75
CA LEU A 38 -12.10 0.43 23.35
C LEU A 38 -10.87 0.46 22.40
N PRO A 39 -9.99 1.48 22.39
CA PRO A 39 -8.79 1.46 21.55
C PRO A 39 -7.82 0.32 21.89
N PHE A 40 -7.80 -0.15 23.14
CA PHE A 40 -6.97 -1.28 23.58
C PHE A 40 -7.61 -2.65 23.29
N LEU A 41 -8.90 -2.70 22.94
CA LEU A 41 -9.60 -3.95 22.65
C LEU A 41 -9.06 -4.64 21.38
N HIS A 42 -8.51 -3.88 20.43
CA HIS A 42 -7.76 -4.41 19.29
C HIS A 42 -6.47 -5.15 19.67
N SER A 43 -5.90 -4.87 20.86
CA SER A 43 -4.77 -5.63 21.39
C SER A 43 -5.21 -6.98 21.96
N LEU A 44 -6.40 -7.02 22.60
CA LEU A 44 -6.96 -8.24 23.17
C LEU A 44 -7.40 -9.26 22.11
N SER A 45 -7.90 -8.85 20.94
CA SER A 45 -8.30 -9.80 19.89
C SER A 45 -7.13 -10.65 19.38
N SER A 46 -5.90 -10.13 19.43
CA SER A 46 -4.66 -10.88 19.18
C SER A 46 -4.37 -11.90 20.29
N ALA A 47 -4.61 -11.53 21.56
CA ALA A 47 -4.34 -12.39 22.72
C ALA A 47 -5.37 -13.52 22.91
N PHE A 48 -6.62 -13.35 22.48
CA PHE A 48 -7.67 -14.38 22.53
C PHE A 48 -7.77 -15.23 21.25
N GLY A 49 -6.99 -14.89 20.21
CA GLY A 49 -6.90 -15.63 18.95
C GLY A 49 -6.12 -16.94 19.07
N SER A 50 -6.68 -17.92 19.78
CA SER A 50 -6.24 -19.33 19.88
C SER A 50 -4.76 -19.57 20.21
N VAL A 51 -4.50 -20.16 21.39
CA VAL A 51 -3.21 -20.78 21.72
C VAL A 51 -3.04 -22.08 20.91
N VAL A 52 -2.82 -21.95 19.61
CA VAL A 52 -2.31 -23.02 18.77
C VAL A 52 -0.82 -23.12 19.05
N LYS A 53 -0.38 -24.22 19.67
CA LYS A 53 1.04 -24.62 19.68
C LYS A 53 1.46 -25.12 18.29
N SER A 54 1.39 -24.26 17.29
CA SER A 54 2.33 -24.29 16.19
C SER A 54 3.43 -23.30 16.55
N ASN A 55 4.69 -23.62 16.24
CA ASN A 55 5.73 -22.60 16.16
C ASN A 55 5.66 -22.12 14.70
N PRO A 56 4.86 -21.09 14.37
CA PRO A 56 4.55 -20.80 12.98
C PRO A 56 5.83 -20.25 12.35
N ALA A 57 6.19 -20.73 11.16
CA ALA A 57 7.26 -20.09 10.41
C ALA A 57 6.96 -18.58 10.30
N PRO A 58 7.95 -17.69 10.50
CA PRO A 58 7.70 -16.26 10.56
C PRO A 58 6.95 -15.78 9.32
N ALA A 59 5.97 -14.91 9.52
CA ALA A 59 5.08 -14.45 8.46
C ALA A 59 5.90 -13.95 7.25
N ARG A 60 5.71 -14.61 6.11
CA ARG A 60 6.35 -14.21 4.84
C ARG A 60 5.82 -12.85 4.44
N ARG A 61 6.73 -11.90 4.20
CA ARG A 61 6.42 -10.55 3.75
C ARG A 61 6.81 -10.42 2.29
N LEU A 62 5.95 -9.79 1.50
CA LEU A 62 6.25 -9.39 0.13
C LEU A 62 6.77 -7.96 0.16
N VAL A 63 7.88 -7.71 -0.54
CA VAL A 63 8.40 -6.35 -0.76
C VAL A 63 8.48 -6.14 -2.27
N MET A 64 7.89 -5.05 -2.74
CA MET A 64 8.01 -4.57 -4.12
C MET A 64 8.90 -3.33 -4.07
N MET A 65 9.94 -3.31 -4.90
CA MET A 65 10.90 -2.20 -4.94
C MET A 65 10.92 -1.58 -6.34
N TYR A 66 10.94 -0.25 -6.38
CA TYR A 66 11.07 0.51 -7.61
C TYR A 66 12.34 1.38 -7.52
N ALA A 67 13.18 1.32 -8.55
CA ALA A 67 14.45 2.03 -8.62
C ALA A 67 14.47 2.93 -9.88
N PRO A 68 13.91 4.15 -9.81
CA PRO A 68 14.00 5.09 -10.93
C PRO A 68 15.43 5.61 -11.08
N ASN A 69 15.92 5.64 -12.32
CA ASN A 69 17.11 6.38 -12.78
C ASN A 69 18.23 6.61 -11.74
N GLY A 70 18.83 5.51 -11.27
CA GLY A 70 19.99 5.55 -10.36
C GLY A 70 21.07 4.50 -10.67
N LEU A 71 21.00 3.85 -11.83
CA LEU A 71 21.85 2.71 -12.19
C LEU A 71 22.97 3.12 -13.14
N VAL A 72 24.22 2.96 -12.69
CA VAL A 72 25.40 3.24 -13.50
C VAL A 72 25.58 2.08 -14.49
N ARG A 73 25.13 2.28 -15.74
CA ARG A 73 25.00 1.19 -16.74
C ARG A 73 26.24 0.29 -16.86
N ARG A 74 27.41 0.91 -16.96
CA ARG A 74 28.74 0.25 -17.15
C ARG A 74 29.10 -0.80 -16.10
N CYS A 75 28.44 -0.81 -14.95
CA CYS A 75 28.72 -1.77 -13.88
C CYS A 75 27.42 -2.41 -13.32
N PHE A 76 26.28 -2.24 -14.01
CA PHE A 76 24.99 -2.83 -13.64
C PHE A 76 24.40 -3.73 -14.73
N PHE A 77 24.46 -3.35 -16.01
CA PHE A 77 23.93 -4.18 -17.11
C PHE A 77 25.05 -5.06 -17.68
N PRO A 78 24.89 -6.41 -17.68
CA PRO A 78 25.84 -7.30 -18.32
C PRO A 78 25.93 -7.02 -19.82
N GLY A 79 27.15 -6.94 -20.36
CA GLY A 79 27.39 -6.62 -21.76
C GLY A 79 27.25 -5.14 -22.10
N GLU A 80 27.26 -4.24 -21.11
CA GLU A 80 27.24 -2.78 -21.30
C GLU A 80 28.40 -2.07 -20.58
N GLU A 81 29.50 -2.79 -20.32
CA GLU A 81 30.64 -2.31 -19.53
C GLU A 81 31.45 -1.22 -20.24
N THR A 82 31.41 -1.16 -21.57
CA THR A 82 32.19 -0.22 -22.39
C THR A 82 31.32 0.54 -23.38
N ILE A 83 31.84 1.65 -23.91
CA ILE A 83 31.15 2.44 -24.95
C ILE A 83 30.90 1.60 -26.22
N GLU A 84 31.78 0.64 -26.51
CA GLU A 84 31.65 -0.23 -27.68
C GLU A 84 30.54 -1.27 -27.55
N THR A 85 30.21 -1.69 -26.31
CA THR A 85 29.16 -2.66 -26.02
C THR A 85 27.81 -1.97 -25.75
N MET A 86 27.81 -0.74 -25.24
CA MET A 86 26.61 0.12 -25.06
C MET A 86 25.90 0.58 -26.36
N LYS A 87 26.28 0.09 -27.55
CA LYS A 87 25.72 0.53 -28.86
C LYS A 87 24.20 0.36 -29.02
N GLY A 88 23.58 -0.53 -28.24
CA GLY A 88 22.12 -0.72 -28.22
C GLY A 88 21.35 0.26 -27.32
N PHE A 89 22.03 1.05 -26.50
CA PHE A 89 21.38 1.98 -25.58
C PHE A 89 20.93 3.28 -26.28
N VAL A 90 19.68 3.67 -26.04
CA VAL A 90 19.07 4.88 -26.61
C VAL A 90 18.59 5.78 -25.47
N GLY A 91 19.47 6.67 -25.03
CA GLY A 91 19.20 7.66 -23.98
C GLY A 91 19.33 9.11 -24.48
N GLY A 92 19.18 10.06 -23.54
CA GLY A 92 19.25 11.51 -23.82
C GLY A 92 17.88 12.18 -24.02
N PHE A 93 17.89 13.51 -24.12
CA PHE A 93 16.70 14.31 -24.45
C PHE A 93 16.10 13.86 -25.79
N ASP A 94 14.78 13.93 -25.92
CA ASP A 94 14.01 13.51 -27.10
C ASP A 94 14.17 12.05 -27.56
N SER A 95 14.85 11.20 -26.78
CA SER A 95 15.11 9.80 -27.15
C SER A 95 13.85 8.97 -27.43
N GLU A 96 12.69 9.31 -26.84
CA GLU A 96 11.39 8.68 -27.12
C GLU A 96 11.06 8.63 -28.62
N LYS A 97 11.38 9.69 -29.38
CA LYS A 97 11.10 9.80 -30.83
C LYS A 97 11.70 8.68 -31.67
N PHE A 98 12.78 8.05 -31.19
CA PHE A 98 13.50 6.98 -31.89
C PHE A 98 13.65 5.69 -31.07
N LYS A 99 13.25 5.69 -29.79
CA LYS A 99 13.33 4.51 -28.90
C LYS A 99 12.57 3.32 -29.46
N SER A 100 11.35 3.51 -29.94
CA SER A 100 10.52 2.43 -30.51
C SER A 100 11.17 1.74 -31.73
N GLN A 101 12.01 2.47 -32.49
CA GLN A 101 12.67 1.97 -33.70
C GLN A 101 14.02 1.29 -33.43
N LYS A 102 14.71 1.70 -32.35
CA LYS A 102 16.08 1.28 -32.03
C LYS A 102 16.20 0.38 -30.81
N ARG A 103 15.19 0.36 -29.92
CA ARG A 103 15.19 -0.46 -28.71
C ARG A 103 15.02 -1.93 -29.09
N ILE A 104 15.99 -2.75 -28.69
CA ILE A 104 15.85 -4.20 -28.71
C ILE A 104 14.95 -4.59 -27.52
N PRO A 105 13.77 -5.20 -27.74
CA PRO A 105 12.91 -5.64 -26.65
C PRO A 105 13.50 -6.88 -25.98
N ASN A 106 13.41 -6.95 -24.65
CA ASN A 106 13.74 -8.19 -23.94
C ASN A 106 12.75 -9.28 -24.34
N LYS A 107 13.24 -10.47 -24.71
CA LYS A 107 12.37 -11.64 -24.83
C LYS A 107 11.79 -11.96 -23.44
N PRO A 108 10.47 -12.12 -23.29
CA PRO A 108 9.88 -12.47 -21.99
C PRO A 108 10.32 -13.86 -21.53
N GLY A 109 10.60 -14.01 -20.24
CA GLY A 109 11.00 -15.28 -19.66
C GLY A 109 11.70 -15.16 -18.30
N ILE A 110 12.21 -16.29 -17.83
CA ILE A 110 13.06 -16.41 -16.64
C ILE A 110 14.48 -16.73 -17.11
N TYR A 111 15.46 -16.02 -16.55
CA TYR A 111 16.86 -16.06 -16.96
C TYR A 111 17.79 -16.25 -15.76
N PRO A 112 18.99 -16.83 -15.95
CA PRO A 112 20.02 -16.80 -14.93
C PRO A 112 20.48 -15.36 -14.68
N VAL A 113 20.82 -15.03 -13.43
CA VAL A 113 21.36 -13.72 -13.05
C VAL A 113 22.87 -13.70 -13.31
N THR A 114 23.33 -12.82 -14.20
CA THR A 114 24.75 -12.50 -14.34
C THR A 114 25.10 -11.34 -13.42
N LEU A 115 25.87 -11.60 -12.36
CA LEU A 115 26.30 -10.56 -11.41
C LEU A 115 27.43 -9.72 -11.99
N THR A 116 27.19 -8.42 -12.17
CA THR A 116 28.20 -7.42 -12.53
C THR A 116 28.96 -6.93 -11.28
N GLU A 117 29.91 -6.01 -11.45
CA GLU A 117 30.69 -5.39 -10.36
C GLU A 117 29.82 -4.87 -9.19
N THR A 118 28.78 -4.06 -9.48
CA THR A 118 27.90 -3.51 -8.42
C THR A 118 26.99 -4.55 -7.76
N MET A 119 26.81 -5.72 -8.40
CA MET A 119 25.99 -6.82 -7.88
C MET A 119 26.80 -7.91 -7.15
N GLN A 120 28.13 -7.81 -7.09
CA GLN A 120 28.97 -8.79 -6.37
C GLN A 120 28.58 -9.02 -4.89
N PRO A 121 28.12 -8.02 -4.12
CA PRO A 121 27.63 -8.26 -2.75
C PRO A 121 26.42 -9.21 -2.66
N LEU A 122 25.70 -9.44 -3.76
CA LEU A 122 24.57 -10.37 -3.83
C LEU A 122 25.00 -11.81 -4.16
N SER A 123 26.28 -12.09 -4.39
CA SER A 123 26.77 -13.42 -4.75
C SER A 123 26.38 -14.55 -3.78
N PRO A 124 26.34 -14.37 -2.44
CA PRO A 124 25.86 -15.41 -1.51
C PRO A 124 24.36 -15.74 -1.68
N HIS A 125 23.59 -14.81 -2.27
CA HIS A 125 22.14 -14.89 -2.49
C HIS A 125 21.79 -15.17 -3.95
N SER A 126 22.75 -15.56 -4.79
CA SER A 126 22.52 -15.83 -6.21
C SER A 126 21.45 -16.91 -6.47
N GLY A 127 21.31 -17.90 -5.56
CA GLY A 127 20.25 -18.90 -5.59
C GLY A 127 18.87 -18.42 -5.12
N ASP A 128 18.80 -17.27 -4.42
CA ASP A 128 17.57 -16.65 -3.93
C ASP A 128 16.96 -15.66 -4.94
N ILE A 129 17.68 -15.34 -6.03
CA ILE A 129 17.31 -14.29 -7.00
C ILE A 129 16.86 -14.93 -8.32
N THR A 130 15.71 -14.48 -8.83
CA THR A 130 15.19 -14.86 -10.15
C THR A 130 15.12 -13.63 -11.05
N LEU A 131 15.80 -13.64 -12.19
CA LEU A 131 15.66 -12.59 -13.20
C LEU A 131 14.45 -12.91 -14.10
N VAL A 132 13.46 -12.03 -14.08
CA VAL A 132 12.28 -12.07 -14.96
C VAL A 132 12.31 -10.88 -15.90
N THR A 133 12.10 -11.12 -17.19
CA THR A 133 12.10 -10.08 -18.24
C THR A 133 10.77 -10.08 -19.00
N GLY A 134 10.55 -9.05 -19.83
CA GLY A 134 9.31 -8.92 -20.61
C GLY A 134 8.11 -8.39 -19.81
N LEU A 135 8.35 -7.87 -18.61
CA LEU A 135 7.40 -7.05 -17.83
C LEU A 135 7.50 -5.55 -18.22
N ASP A 136 8.14 -5.28 -19.36
CA ASP A 136 8.29 -3.96 -19.96
C ASP A 136 6.92 -3.37 -20.34
N ARG A 137 6.75 -2.06 -20.09
CA ARG A 137 5.55 -1.31 -20.49
C ARG A 137 5.88 -0.32 -21.59
N THR A 138 4.96 -0.14 -22.54
CA THR A 138 5.02 0.94 -23.53
C THR A 138 4.59 2.26 -22.86
N PRO A 139 5.42 3.32 -22.86
CA PRO A 139 5.02 4.62 -22.34
C PRO A 139 3.99 5.30 -23.28
N LEU A 140 3.29 6.29 -22.76
CA LEU A 140 2.57 7.28 -23.55
C LEU A 140 3.51 8.42 -23.94
N ASP A 141 3.40 8.87 -25.19
CA ASP A 141 4.18 10.00 -25.71
C ASP A 141 3.77 11.34 -25.07
N GLY A 142 4.72 12.27 -25.01
CA GLY A 142 4.47 13.65 -24.56
C GLY A 142 4.28 13.82 -23.04
N GLN A 143 4.56 12.80 -22.25
CA GLN A 143 4.46 12.82 -20.78
C GLN A 143 5.83 12.57 -20.14
N ASP A 144 6.04 13.04 -18.90
CA ASP A 144 7.28 12.72 -18.18
C ASP A 144 7.42 11.21 -17.96
N VAL A 145 8.57 10.68 -18.38
CA VAL A 145 8.85 9.25 -18.41
C VAL A 145 9.20 8.69 -17.03
N HIS A 146 9.64 9.52 -16.09
CA HIS A 146 9.93 9.12 -14.71
C HIS A 146 8.63 8.91 -13.94
N ALA A 147 7.74 9.89 -14.00
CA ALA A 147 6.39 9.85 -13.46
C ALA A 147 5.58 8.69 -14.06
N GLN A 148 5.67 8.43 -15.37
CA GLN A 148 5.08 7.22 -15.95
C GLN A 148 5.72 5.94 -15.40
N GLY A 149 7.05 5.90 -15.24
CA GLY A 149 7.77 4.75 -14.72
C GLY A 149 7.31 4.34 -13.32
N ALA A 150 7.21 5.29 -12.39
CA ALA A 150 6.79 5.03 -11.01
C ALA A 150 5.28 4.73 -10.92
N SER A 151 4.44 5.66 -11.37
CA SER A 151 2.98 5.54 -11.22
C SER A 151 2.35 4.33 -11.90
N CYS A 152 2.98 3.80 -12.96
CA CYS A 152 2.40 2.69 -13.72
C CYS A 152 2.94 1.31 -13.32
N TYR A 153 4.03 1.24 -12.54
CA TYR A 153 4.79 0.01 -12.23
C TYR A 153 3.90 -1.13 -11.68
N LEU A 154 3.10 -0.84 -10.66
CA LEU A 154 2.27 -1.85 -9.99
C LEU A 154 0.84 -1.93 -10.55
N THR A 155 0.57 -1.42 -11.75
CA THR A 155 -0.78 -1.29 -12.30
C THR A 155 -0.96 -2.06 -13.62
N SER A 156 -2.18 -2.50 -13.90
CA SER A 156 -2.53 -3.26 -15.12
C SER A 156 -3.20 -2.43 -16.22
N VAL A 157 -3.35 -1.12 -16.03
CA VAL A 157 -3.99 -0.22 -17.01
C VAL A 157 -3.13 -0.13 -18.28
N SER A 158 -3.70 -0.42 -19.44
CA SER A 158 -2.95 -0.38 -20.71
C SER A 158 -2.87 1.07 -21.27
N PRO A 159 -1.88 1.37 -22.14
CA PRO A 159 -1.82 2.64 -22.86
C PRO A 159 -3.10 2.97 -23.62
N GLN A 160 -3.73 1.97 -24.26
CA GLN A 160 -4.98 2.13 -25.00
C GLN A 160 -6.15 2.46 -24.07
N GLN A 161 -6.23 1.82 -22.90
CA GLN A 161 -7.22 2.14 -21.87
C GLN A 161 -7.02 3.55 -21.28
N ALA A 162 -5.78 4.02 -21.18
CA ALA A 162 -5.47 5.37 -20.73
C ALA A 162 -5.88 6.42 -21.76
N VAL A 163 -5.49 6.25 -23.03
CA VAL A 163 -5.93 7.13 -24.13
C VAL A 163 -7.45 7.19 -24.22
N ALA A 164 -8.15 6.04 -24.20
CA ALA A 164 -9.62 5.98 -24.27
C ALA A 164 -10.34 6.65 -23.08
N LYS A 165 -9.63 6.90 -21.97
CA LYS A 165 -10.15 7.57 -20.77
C LYS A 165 -9.55 8.97 -20.55
N GLY A 166 -8.71 9.46 -21.44
CA GLY A 166 -7.99 10.73 -21.27
C GLY A 166 -7.01 10.76 -20.07
N MET A 167 -6.55 9.60 -19.60
CA MET A 167 -5.66 9.51 -18.43
C MET A 167 -4.22 9.87 -18.81
N LYS A 168 -3.66 10.91 -18.15
CA LYS A 168 -2.29 11.40 -18.36
C LYS A 168 -1.24 10.31 -18.09
N HIS A 169 -1.45 9.51 -17.05
CA HIS A 169 -0.60 8.37 -16.69
C HIS A 169 -1.45 7.10 -16.73
N PRO A 170 -1.01 5.98 -17.35
CA PRO A 170 -1.73 4.71 -17.35
C PRO A 170 -1.66 4.01 -15.97
N ASN A 171 -2.31 4.64 -15.00
CA ASN A 171 -2.33 4.35 -13.57
C ASN A 171 -3.72 3.83 -13.15
N GLY A 172 -3.79 3.02 -12.09
CA GLY A 172 -5.00 2.43 -11.56
C GLY A 172 -4.73 1.79 -10.19
N ARG A 173 -5.69 0.99 -9.70
CA ARG A 173 -5.53 0.32 -8.40
C ARG A 173 -4.34 -0.66 -8.44
N SER A 174 -3.38 -0.50 -7.54
CA SER A 174 -2.08 -1.19 -7.61
C SER A 174 -2.09 -2.62 -7.05
N LEU A 175 -1.11 -3.43 -7.48
CA LEU A 175 -1.00 -4.86 -7.16
C LEU A 175 -0.83 -5.14 -5.66
N ASP A 176 -0.05 -4.33 -4.95
CA ASP A 176 0.10 -4.41 -3.50
C ASP A 176 -1.25 -4.24 -2.79
N GLN A 177 -2.09 -3.28 -3.24
CA GLN A 177 -3.45 -3.11 -2.74
C GLN A 177 -4.34 -4.32 -3.06
N ILE A 178 -4.15 -4.99 -4.22
CA ILE A 178 -4.90 -6.22 -4.57
C ILE A 178 -4.53 -7.34 -3.60
N ILE A 179 -3.24 -7.52 -3.33
CA ILE A 179 -2.73 -8.52 -2.39
C ILE A 179 -3.19 -8.21 -0.96
N GLY A 180 -3.10 -6.95 -0.53
CA GLY A 180 -3.52 -6.50 0.79
C GLY A 180 -4.98 -6.77 1.12
N ASP A 181 -5.89 -6.68 0.14
CA ASP A 181 -7.30 -7.02 0.33
C ASP A 181 -7.56 -8.53 0.52
N HIS A 182 -6.65 -9.39 0.06
CA HIS A 182 -6.79 -10.84 0.22
C HIS A 182 -6.07 -11.39 1.46
N ILE A 183 -4.84 -10.92 1.72
CA ILE A 183 -3.96 -11.50 2.76
C ILE A 183 -3.44 -10.50 3.81
N GLY A 184 -3.73 -9.19 3.66
CA GLY A 184 -3.22 -8.14 4.56
C GLY A 184 -3.90 -8.06 5.93
N HIS A 185 -4.84 -8.96 6.25
CA HIS A 185 -5.68 -8.89 7.46
C HIS A 185 -4.99 -9.33 8.75
N ALA A 186 -3.75 -9.85 8.66
CA ALA A 186 -2.95 -10.30 9.81
C ALA A 186 -2.11 -9.17 10.46
N SER A 187 -2.15 -7.95 9.92
CA SER A 187 -1.40 -6.79 10.42
C SER A 187 -2.26 -5.52 10.44
N VAL A 188 -1.87 -4.53 11.27
CA VAL A 188 -2.57 -3.24 11.40
C VAL A 188 -2.68 -2.52 10.05
N PHE A 189 -1.62 -2.57 9.25
CA PHE A 189 -1.61 -2.09 7.87
C PHE A 189 -1.67 -3.31 6.93
N ARG A 190 -2.59 -3.29 5.95
CA ARG A 190 -2.69 -4.32 4.89
C ARG A 190 -1.54 -4.23 3.89
N THR A 191 -1.06 -3.01 3.68
CA THR A 191 -0.02 -2.59 2.73
C THR A 191 0.72 -1.41 3.34
N LEU A 192 1.99 -1.21 2.97
CA LEU A 192 2.76 -0.05 3.39
C LEU A 192 3.69 0.38 2.26
N GLU A 193 3.59 1.65 1.83
CA GLU A 193 4.58 2.23 0.92
C GLU A 193 5.62 3.02 1.74
N ILE A 194 6.89 2.81 1.42
CA ILE A 194 8.03 3.49 2.02
C ILE A 194 8.82 4.13 0.88
N SER A 195 9.11 5.43 1.00
CA SER A 195 9.86 6.18 0.00
C SER A 195 11.20 6.65 0.55
N CYS A 196 12.25 6.54 -0.27
CA CYS A 196 13.57 7.10 0.01
C CYS A 196 13.67 8.58 -0.39
N ASN A 197 12.60 9.20 -0.93
CA ASN A 197 12.61 10.63 -1.22
C ASN A 197 12.43 11.47 0.07
N GLY A 198 13.56 11.82 0.69
CA GLY A 198 13.60 12.66 1.89
C GLY A 198 13.50 14.18 1.64
N PHE A 199 13.19 14.66 0.43
CA PHE A 199 13.05 16.10 0.20
C PHE A 199 11.84 16.67 0.95
N LYS A 200 12.11 17.62 1.87
CA LYS A 200 11.09 18.26 2.72
C LYS A 200 10.08 19.11 1.94
N SER A 201 10.52 19.70 0.82
CA SER A 201 9.65 20.29 -0.20
C SER A 201 9.49 19.28 -1.33
N GLY A 202 8.23 18.95 -1.66
CA GLY A 202 7.94 18.18 -2.87
C GLY A 202 8.32 19.01 -4.09
N LYS A 203 9.41 18.61 -4.77
CA LYS A 203 9.80 19.15 -6.08
C LYS A 203 9.12 18.41 -7.22
N GLU A 204 8.85 17.13 -7.02
CA GLU A 204 8.31 16.22 -8.01
C GLU A 204 6.81 15.98 -7.82
N ASP A 205 6.14 15.57 -8.90
CA ASP A 205 4.72 15.24 -8.94
C ASP A 205 4.43 13.93 -8.15
N ILE A 206 3.19 13.75 -7.67
CA ILE A 206 2.79 12.54 -6.93
C ILE A 206 2.99 11.25 -7.75
N TYR A 207 2.94 11.35 -9.08
CA TYR A 207 3.16 10.24 -10.00
C TYR A 207 4.64 9.84 -10.13
N PHE A 208 5.58 10.73 -9.79
CA PHE A 208 7.00 10.44 -9.68
C PHE A 208 7.32 9.81 -8.32
N ASP A 209 6.71 10.35 -7.26
CA ASP A 209 7.09 10.05 -5.88
C ASP A 209 6.53 8.74 -5.31
N ASN A 210 5.54 8.11 -5.97
CA ASN A 210 4.77 7.00 -5.39
C ASN A 210 4.45 5.88 -6.39
N ILE A 211 4.36 4.66 -5.87
CA ILE A 211 4.07 3.44 -6.64
C ILE A 211 2.79 2.70 -6.20
N SER A 212 2.20 3.03 -5.05
CA SER A 212 0.96 2.44 -4.55
C SER A 212 -0.24 3.38 -4.70
N TRP A 213 -1.37 2.80 -5.11
CA TRP A 213 -2.54 3.53 -5.56
C TRP A 213 -3.84 2.77 -5.21
N TYR A 214 -4.73 3.41 -4.45
CA TYR A 214 -6.09 2.90 -4.20
C TYR A 214 -6.97 2.92 -5.46
N GLY A 215 -6.57 3.67 -6.49
CA GLY A 215 -7.23 3.78 -7.78
C GLY A 215 -6.61 4.89 -8.62
N PRO A 216 -7.15 5.16 -9.83
CA PRO A 216 -6.75 6.31 -10.64
C PRO A 216 -6.76 7.59 -9.80
N ASP A 217 -5.66 8.32 -9.83
CA ASP A 217 -5.40 9.58 -9.13
C ASP A 217 -5.64 9.55 -7.60
N ARG A 218 -5.73 8.36 -7.00
CA ARG A 218 -5.89 8.12 -5.56
C ARG A 218 -4.69 7.40 -5.00
N ILE A 219 -3.64 8.18 -4.77
CA ILE A 219 -2.39 7.82 -4.07
C ILE A 219 -2.66 7.07 -2.76
N ALA A 220 -1.91 6.00 -2.51
CA ALA A 220 -1.70 5.50 -1.16
C ALA A 220 -0.46 6.23 -0.57
N PRO A 221 -0.59 6.94 0.57
CA PRO A 221 0.46 7.86 1.02
C PRO A 221 1.73 7.11 1.47
N SER A 222 2.87 7.44 0.85
CA SER A 222 4.18 6.88 1.20
C SER A 222 4.78 7.48 2.47
N ILE A 223 5.47 6.65 3.26
CA ILE A 223 6.26 7.11 4.40
C ILE A 223 7.65 7.52 3.89
N LYS A 224 7.88 8.83 3.82
CA LYS A 224 9.13 9.46 3.33
C LYS A 224 10.29 9.46 4.33
N ASP A 225 10.06 9.01 5.56
CA ASP A 225 11.09 8.85 6.58
C ASP A 225 10.96 7.47 7.23
N PRO A 226 11.70 6.45 6.73
CA PRO A 226 11.63 5.08 7.23
C PRO A 226 11.96 4.96 8.72
N LYS A 227 12.67 5.93 9.31
CA LYS A 227 13.00 5.91 10.75
C LYS A 227 11.78 6.14 11.64
N LYS A 228 10.67 6.67 11.11
CA LYS A 228 9.42 6.88 11.86
C LYS A 228 8.58 5.60 12.02
N LEU A 229 9.05 4.47 11.50
CA LEU A 229 8.42 3.16 11.63
C LEU A 229 8.94 2.33 12.82
N TYR A 230 9.96 2.82 13.53
CA TYR A 230 10.68 2.12 14.60
C TYR A 230 10.82 3.00 15.85
#